data_AF-A0A836WGN7-F1
#
_entry.id   AF-A0A836WGN7-F1
#
_cell.length_a   1.000
_cell.length_b   1.000
_cell.length_c   1.000
_cell.angle_alpha   90.00
_cell.angle_beta   90.00
_cell.angle_gamma   90.00
#
_symmetry.space_group_name_H-M   'P 1'
#
loop_
_entity.id
_entity.type
_entity.pdbx_description
1 polymer ?
#
loop_
_entity_poly.entity_id
_entity_poly.type
_entity_poly.pdbx_seq_one_letter_code
_entity_poly.pdbx_strand_id
1 'polypeptide(L)'
;MLPEYQQPPLLLIVDDDPFMRGMLQNLLKKEGYRIAIASEGRKALEEFQRNPPDLVLMDAAMPIMDGFKACIELKKLKSGADVPVIMITSLDDEQSVDKAFESGAVEYVTKPVHWAVLRHRVEVILRARHAEAALRQSEASFRGIFEQAAMGIALVNMDGQLIHSNHATQKMLGLDEADLHKKLFNKFFLPIDTLVEKEFYEQLLNGSRSYYQMEKYVFHQNVSMLWVRLTTSLVKEAQGRPQYFIQMIEDITERKRAEAKQRLATKVFETTSDGVMIMNAEGNIVDVNQAFLLMTGYSYQEILDKNPRFMLQPERHDKTFFEDLYSVVRDTGHWQGKIWNLNQNGDTDSTWMSMSAVRGEHNEVTHYVAVYSDISTLKEDDKRMRWLTHYDTLTELPNLVLFKEKLTRAYRQEERIALLLMDLDDFKQINEHFGYDMGDEVLKIIAQRLKQCLREGDSVSRLENDEFGIILSPIHQEHEARVIADKIFASVTLPILLNDQAPQIDCNIGIFYPDNPTTDQDDSVERLIQNTDMAMYLAKEAGKNTYHIYTRSPLS
;
A
#
# COMPACT_ATOMS: atom_id res chain seq x y z
N MET A 1 39.56 23.45 -3.48
CA MET A 1 40.96 23.46 -3.03
C MET A 1 41.74 24.37 -3.97
N LEU A 2 42.43 25.37 -3.41
CA LEU A 2 43.35 26.24 -4.16
C LEU A 2 44.45 25.37 -4.81
N PRO A 3 45.03 25.78 -5.96
CA PRO A 3 46.06 24.99 -6.62
C PRO A 3 47.23 24.80 -5.65
N GLU A 4 47.54 23.54 -5.31
CA GLU A 4 48.79 23.22 -4.64
C GLU A 4 49.93 23.84 -5.45
N TYR A 5 50.76 24.66 -4.80
CA TYR A 5 52.05 25.06 -5.35
C TYR A 5 52.80 23.77 -5.70
N GLN A 6 52.79 23.38 -6.97
CA GLN A 6 53.60 22.26 -7.46
C GLN A 6 55.05 22.58 -7.08
N GLN A 7 55.60 21.79 -6.16
CA GLN A 7 57.00 21.95 -5.79
C GLN A 7 57.84 21.79 -7.05
N PRO A 8 58.91 22.59 -7.22
CA PRO A 8 59.78 22.47 -8.39
C PRO A 8 60.36 21.06 -8.49
N PRO A 9 60.47 20.48 -9.70
CA PRO A 9 60.87 19.09 -9.86
C PRO A 9 62.27 18.84 -9.32
N LEU A 10 62.47 17.65 -8.74
CA LEU A 10 63.73 17.20 -8.15
C LEU A 10 64.54 16.42 -9.19
N LEU A 11 65.74 16.90 -9.51
CA LEU A 11 66.69 16.20 -10.37
C LEU A 11 67.80 15.58 -9.52
N LEU A 12 68.14 14.32 -9.77
CA LEU A 12 69.30 13.67 -9.18
C LEU A 12 70.45 13.71 -10.17
N ILE A 13 71.54 14.37 -9.81
CA ILE A 13 72.77 14.42 -10.63
C ILE A 13 73.79 13.46 -10.03
N VAL A 14 74.20 12.49 -10.83
CA VAL A 14 75.17 11.46 -10.46
C VAL A 14 76.35 11.57 -11.42
N ASP A 15 77.50 11.97 -10.91
CA ASP A 15 78.75 12.06 -11.66
C ASP A 15 79.86 11.91 -10.63
N ASP A 16 80.98 11.24 -10.91
CA ASP A 16 82.08 11.12 -9.96
C ASP A 16 82.95 12.39 -9.92
N ASP A 17 83.03 13.13 -11.03
CA ASP A 17 83.72 14.41 -11.15
C ASP A 17 83.02 15.52 -10.34
N PRO A 18 83.65 16.05 -9.26
CA PRO A 18 83.08 17.11 -8.46
C PRO A 18 82.86 18.41 -9.23
N PHE A 19 83.66 18.69 -10.26
CA PHE A 19 83.51 19.90 -11.07
C PHE A 19 82.26 19.82 -11.96
N MET A 20 82.12 18.75 -12.75
CA MET A 20 80.94 18.52 -13.59
C MET A 20 79.65 18.50 -12.77
N ARG A 21 79.64 17.77 -11.65
CA ARG A 21 78.51 17.68 -10.72
C ARG A 21 78.11 19.05 -10.15
N GLY A 22 79.09 19.87 -9.75
CA GLY A 22 78.87 21.23 -9.25
C GLY A 22 78.39 22.21 -10.33
N MET A 23 78.92 22.09 -11.56
CA MET A 23 78.50 22.90 -12.70
C MET A 23 77.04 22.62 -13.07
N LEU A 24 76.67 21.36 -13.28
CA LEU A 24 75.29 20.96 -13.61
C LEU A 24 74.32 21.34 -12.48
N GLN A 25 74.72 21.14 -11.22
CA GLN A 25 73.91 21.57 -10.07
C GLN A 25 73.62 23.08 -10.12
N ASN A 26 74.62 23.92 -10.36
CA ASN A 26 74.43 25.37 -10.40
C ASN A 26 73.58 25.82 -11.60
N LEU A 27 73.78 25.23 -12.78
CA LEU A 27 73.02 25.57 -13.98
C LEU A 27 71.55 25.18 -13.84
N LEU A 28 71.25 23.97 -13.37
CA LEU A 28 69.88 23.50 -13.19
C LEU A 28 69.18 24.16 -12.01
N LYS A 29 69.89 24.50 -10.92
CA LYS A 29 69.31 25.32 -9.84
C LYS A 29 68.87 26.70 -10.32
N LYS A 30 69.63 27.34 -11.23
CA LYS A 30 69.27 28.64 -11.82
C LYS A 30 68.00 28.58 -12.67
N GLU A 31 67.71 27.43 -13.28
CA GLU A 31 66.47 27.16 -14.00
C GLU A 31 65.27 26.86 -13.07
N GLY A 32 65.49 26.84 -11.75
CA GLY A 32 64.44 26.66 -10.75
C GLY A 32 64.23 25.22 -10.29
N TYR A 33 65.08 24.26 -10.70
CA TYR A 33 64.97 22.87 -10.28
C TYR A 33 65.55 22.64 -8.88
N ARG A 34 64.96 21.69 -8.12
CA ARG A 34 65.59 21.15 -6.90
C ARG A 34 66.60 20.10 -7.32
N ILE A 35 67.77 20.10 -6.70
CA ILE A 35 68.86 19.20 -7.10
C ILE A 35 69.34 18.36 -5.91
N ALA A 36 69.26 17.05 -6.06
CA ALA A 36 70.00 16.07 -5.27
C ALA A 36 71.28 15.68 -6.02
N ILE A 37 72.33 15.31 -5.30
CA ILE A 37 73.62 14.94 -5.91
C ILE A 37 74.13 13.63 -5.31
N ALA A 38 74.76 12.81 -6.14
CA ALA A 38 75.48 11.62 -5.72
C ALA A 38 76.82 11.53 -6.45
N SER A 39 77.83 10.95 -5.79
CA SER A 39 79.19 10.85 -6.33
C SER A 39 79.53 9.50 -6.95
N GLU A 40 78.62 8.53 -6.86
CA GLU A 40 78.82 7.15 -7.31
C GLU A 40 77.45 6.46 -7.45
N GLY A 41 77.37 5.39 -8.23
CA GLY A 41 76.13 4.66 -8.47
C GLY A 41 75.45 4.13 -7.19
N ARG A 42 76.22 3.70 -6.18
CA ARG A 42 75.67 3.20 -4.91
C ARG A 42 74.98 4.28 -4.09
N LYS A 43 75.60 5.46 -3.96
CA LYS A 43 74.99 6.62 -3.29
C LYS A 43 73.79 7.15 -4.07
N ALA A 44 73.79 7.02 -5.40
CA ALA A 44 72.62 7.38 -6.21
C ALA A 44 71.41 6.52 -5.84
N LEU A 45 71.58 5.20 -5.65
CA LEU A 45 70.51 4.31 -5.21
C LEU A 45 70.00 4.68 -3.81
N GLU A 46 70.90 5.00 -2.88
CA GLU A 46 70.54 5.44 -1.52
C GLU A 46 69.74 6.76 -1.54
N GLU A 47 70.19 7.73 -2.32
CA GLU A 47 69.52 9.03 -2.44
C GLU A 47 68.16 8.91 -3.14
N PHE A 48 68.08 8.06 -4.17
CA PHE A 48 66.83 7.77 -4.88
C PHE A 48 65.75 7.18 -3.96
N GLN A 49 66.15 6.29 -3.03
CA GLN A 49 65.23 5.72 -2.04
C GLN A 49 64.80 6.73 -0.98
N ARG A 50 65.70 7.64 -0.58
CA ARG A 50 65.39 8.71 0.38
C ARG A 50 64.45 9.76 -0.20
N ASN A 51 64.75 10.21 -1.43
CA ASN A 51 64.06 11.29 -2.12
C ASN A 51 63.87 10.91 -3.59
N PRO A 52 62.74 10.30 -3.98
CA PRO A 52 62.53 9.86 -5.36
C PRO A 52 62.52 11.08 -6.31
N PRO A 53 63.44 11.17 -7.27
CA PRO A 53 63.55 12.29 -8.19
C PRO A 53 62.58 12.19 -9.39
N ASP A 54 62.33 13.34 -10.01
CA ASP A 54 61.56 13.50 -11.25
C ASP A 54 62.38 13.17 -12.51
N LEU A 55 63.71 13.24 -12.43
CA LEU A 55 64.64 12.81 -13.48
C LEU A 55 66.04 12.59 -12.92
N VAL A 56 66.79 11.64 -13.50
CA VAL A 56 68.18 11.36 -13.13
C VAL A 56 69.11 11.71 -14.28
N LEU A 57 70.13 12.52 -14.00
CA LEU A 57 71.30 12.71 -14.87
C LEU A 57 72.39 11.79 -14.35
N MET A 58 72.77 10.77 -15.13
CA MET A 58 73.67 9.70 -14.69
C MET A 58 74.93 9.68 -15.56
N ASP A 59 76.09 9.90 -14.97
CA ASP A 59 77.35 9.66 -15.66
C ASP A 59 77.55 8.16 -15.93
N ALA A 60 77.98 7.82 -17.13
CA ALA A 60 78.17 6.43 -17.54
C ALA A 60 79.39 5.77 -16.87
N ALA A 61 80.46 6.53 -16.61
CA ALA A 61 81.78 5.99 -16.27
C ALA A 61 82.22 6.41 -14.86
N MET A 62 81.70 5.73 -13.85
CA MET A 62 82.02 5.99 -12.44
C MET A 62 82.74 4.82 -11.74
N PRO A 63 83.55 5.09 -10.70
CA PRO A 63 84.19 4.06 -9.89
C PRO A 63 83.18 3.19 -9.11
N ILE A 64 83.56 1.94 -8.81
CA ILE A 64 82.82 0.95 -7.99
C ILE A 64 81.53 0.44 -8.67
N MET A 65 80.62 1.34 -9.02
CA MET A 65 79.38 1.05 -9.74
C MET A 65 79.22 2.08 -10.85
N ASP A 66 79.35 1.61 -12.09
CA ASP A 66 79.19 2.43 -13.29
C ASP A 66 77.71 2.88 -13.48
N GLY A 67 77.50 3.87 -14.34
CA GLY A 67 76.18 4.45 -14.58
C GLY A 67 75.20 3.46 -15.20
N PHE A 68 75.67 2.55 -16.05
CA PHE A 68 74.87 1.50 -16.67
C PHE A 68 74.27 0.57 -15.62
N LYS A 69 75.12 0.03 -14.72
CA LYS A 69 74.67 -0.86 -13.64
C LYS A 69 73.80 -0.11 -12.63
N ALA A 70 74.13 1.14 -12.32
CA ALA A 70 73.30 1.98 -11.46
C ALA A 70 71.90 2.21 -12.06
N CYS A 71 71.81 2.47 -13.37
CA CYS A 71 70.53 2.62 -14.08
C CYS A 71 69.69 1.34 -14.01
N ILE A 72 70.28 0.18 -14.29
CA ILE A 72 69.59 -1.12 -14.20
C ILE A 72 69.03 -1.36 -12.79
N GLU A 73 69.82 -1.11 -11.75
CA GLU A 73 69.38 -1.29 -10.37
C GLU A 73 68.32 -0.26 -9.95
N LEU A 74 68.41 0.98 -10.44
CA LEU A 74 67.38 2.00 -10.23
C LEU A 74 66.04 1.58 -10.85
N LYS A 75 66.05 1.08 -12.09
CA LYS A 75 64.83 0.65 -12.80
C LYS A 75 64.14 -0.54 -12.16
N LYS A 76 64.84 -1.36 -11.38
CA LYS A 76 64.25 -2.48 -10.61
C LYS A 76 63.47 -2.03 -9.36
N LEU A 77 63.66 -0.80 -8.89
CA LEU A 77 62.93 -0.28 -7.73
C LEU A 77 61.47 0.04 -8.11
N LYS A 78 60.52 -0.16 -7.18
CA LYS A 78 59.08 0.11 -7.40
C LYS A 78 58.79 1.54 -7.88
N SER A 79 59.54 2.53 -7.40
CA SER A 79 59.43 3.93 -7.81
C SER A 79 60.36 4.30 -8.96
N GLY A 80 61.25 3.40 -9.40
CA GLY A 80 62.29 3.66 -10.39
C GLY A 80 61.93 3.31 -11.83
N ALA A 81 60.96 2.41 -12.05
CA ALA A 81 60.50 2.04 -13.39
C ALA A 81 60.13 3.28 -14.23
N ASP A 82 59.35 4.19 -13.64
CA ASP A 82 58.78 5.35 -14.31
C ASP A 82 59.70 6.60 -14.29
N VAL A 83 60.84 6.58 -13.60
CA VAL A 83 61.74 7.76 -13.53
C VAL A 83 62.68 7.78 -14.74
N PRO A 84 62.66 8.84 -15.56
CA PRO A 84 63.55 8.94 -16.72
C PRO A 84 65.00 9.13 -16.26
N VAL A 85 65.91 8.39 -16.91
CA VAL A 85 67.36 8.51 -16.72
C VAL A 85 67.96 9.01 -18.03
N ILE A 86 68.68 10.13 -17.98
CA ILE A 86 69.53 10.61 -19.07
C ILE A 86 70.97 10.21 -18.77
N MET A 87 71.56 9.39 -19.62
CA MET A 87 72.95 8.99 -19.49
C MET A 87 73.88 10.08 -20.01
N ILE A 88 74.89 10.49 -19.25
CA ILE A 88 75.93 11.42 -19.70
C ILE A 88 77.20 10.60 -19.89
N THR A 89 77.77 10.60 -21.09
CA THR A 89 78.89 9.70 -21.44
C THR A 89 79.95 10.40 -22.26
N SER A 90 81.23 10.05 -22.07
CA SER A 90 82.32 10.43 -22.99
C SER A 90 82.48 9.46 -24.17
N LEU A 91 81.72 8.36 -24.15
CA LEU A 91 81.74 7.32 -25.16
C LEU A 91 80.68 7.66 -26.22
N ASP A 92 81.13 7.91 -27.45
CA ASP A 92 80.28 8.23 -28.61
C ASP A 92 80.21 7.08 -29.62
N ASP A 93 80.73 5.90 -29.25
CA ASP A 93 80.61 4.68 -30.05
C ASP A 93 79.22 4.04 -29.96
N GLU A 94 78.81 3.37 -31.03
CA GLU A 94 77.48 2.76 -31.19
C GLU A 94 77.17 1.75 -30.07
N GLN A 95 78.17 0.98 -29.60
CA GLN A 95 77.99 -0.02 -28.53
C GLN A 95 77.65 0.63 -27.19
N SER A 96 78.25 1.78 -26.90
CA SER A 96 77.96 2.54 -25.68
C SER A 96 76.58 3.19 -25.69
N VAL A 97 76.10 3.60 -26.87
CA VAL A 97 74.73 4.12 -27.06
C VAL A 97 73.70 3.01 -26.83
N ASP A 98 73.88 1.85 -27.47
CA ASP A 98 73.00 0.70 -27.30
C ASP A 98 72.96 0.26 -25.83
N LYS A 99 74.13 0.17 -25.19
CA LYS A 99 74.24 -0.18 -23.77
C LYS A 99 73.48 0.80 -22.86
N ALA A 100 73.41 2.08 -23.20
CA ALA A 100 72.66 3.07 -22.40
C ALA A 100 71.16 2.78 -22.44
N PHE A 101 70.59 2.53 -23.62
CA PHE A 101 69.18 2.20 -23.78
C PHE A 101 68.83 0.82 -23.23
N GLU A 102 69.68 -0.19 -23.43
CA GLU A 102 69.53 -1.54 -22.85
C GLU A 102 69.53 -1.50 -21.31
N SER A 103 70.26 -0.55 -20.71
CA SER A 103 70.27 -0.33 -19.27
C SER A 103 69.00 0.35 -18.73
N GLY A 104 68.11 0.81 -19.62
CA GLY A 104 66.85 1.47 -19.28
C GLY A 104 66.91 3.01 -19.27
N ALA A 105 67.96 3.62 -19.81
CA ALA A 105 67.99 5.07 -20.02
C ALA A 105 66.96 5.47 -21.09
N VAL A 106 66.31 6.62 -20.91
CA VAL A 106 65.37 7.16 -21.91
C VAL A 106 66.08 8.00 -22.97
N GLU A 107 67.30 8.44 -22.67
CA GLU A 107 68.08 9.34 -23.51
C GLU A 107 69.55 9.32 -23.07
N TYR A 108 70.47 9.77 -23.93
CA TYR A 108 71.88 9.98 -23.59
C TYR A 108 72.40 11.35 -24.03
N VAL A 109 73.51 11.84 -23.48
CA VAL A 109 74.16 13.11 -23.85
C VAL A 109 75.68 12.89 -23.82
N THR A 110 76.37 13.32 -24.88
CA THR A 110 77.83 13.18 -24.97
C THR A 110 78.56 14.31 -24.22
N LYS A 111 79.74 14.00 -23.66
CA LYS A 111 80.69 14.98 -23.13
C LYS A 111 81.58 15.49 -24.29
N PRO A 112 81.90 16.80 -24.39
CA PRO A 112 81.53 17.87 -23.46
C PRO A 112 80.04 18.24 -23.56
N VAL A 113 79.40 18.40 -22.40
CA VAL A 113 77.95 18.64 -22.31
C VAL A 113 77.59 20.01 -22.88
N HIS A 114 76.81 20.04 -23.95
CA HIS A 114 76.23 21.27 -24.48
C HIS A 114 75.00 21.70 -23.65
N TRP A 115 75.13 22.79 -22.90
CA TRP A 115 74.08 23.27 -21.99
C TRP A 115 72.71 23.47 -22.66
N ALA A 116 72.68 24.07 -23.86
CA ALA A 116 71.43 24.29 -24.59
C ALA A 116 70.68 22.98 -24.91
N VAL A 117 71.43 21.94 -25.29
CA VAL A 117 70.89 20.62 -25.61
C VAL A 117 70.40 19.93 -24.34
N LEU A 118 71.22 19.90 -23.29
CA LEU A 118 70.84 19.25 -22.02
C LEU A 118 69.61 19.93 -21.41
N ARG A 119 69.58 21.27 -21.34
CA ARG A 119 68.44 22.03 -20.81
C ARG A 119 67.15 21.67 -21.54
N HIS A 120 67.18 21.64 -22.88
CA HIS A 120 65.99 21.34 -23.67
C HIS A 120 65.55 19.87 -23.51
N ARG A 121 66.49 18.93 -23.46
CA ARG A 121 66.20 17.50 -23.22
C ARG A 121 65.53 17.28 -21.86
N VAL A 122 66.10 17.86 -20.80
CA VAL A 122 65.52 17.80 -19.44
C VAL A 122 64.10 18.37 -19.44
N GLU A 123 63.88 19.53 -20.06
CA GLU A 123 62.56 20.16 -20.11
C GLU A 123 61.52 19.33 -20.86
N VAL A 124 61.84 18.81 -22.04
CA VAL A 124 60.92 18.00 -22.85
C VAL A 124 60.54 16.70 -22.13
N ILE A 125 61.51 16.02 -21.54
CA ILE A 125 61.30 14.75 -20.83
C ILE A 125 60.43 14.97 -19.58
N LEU A 126 60.70 16.02 -18.80
CA LEU A 126 59.90 16.35 -17.62
C LEU A 126 58.46 16.74 -18.00
N ARG A 127 58.27 17.54 -19.06
CA ARG A 127 56.92 17.91 -19.55
C ARG A 127 56.12 16.68 -19.97
N ALA A 128 56.74 15.75 -20.70
CA ALA A 128 56.09 14.50 -21.12
C ALA A 128 55.67 13.66 -19.90
N ARG A 129 56.57 13.47 -18.92
CA ARG A 129 56.27 12.75 -17.68
C ARG A 129 55.14 13.40 -16.89
N HIS A 130 55.16 14.73 -16.74
CA HIS A 130 54.11 15.44 -16.00
C HIS A 130 52.75 15.35 -16.71
N ALA A 131 52.73 15.42 -18.05
CA ALA A 131 51.50 15.25 -18.82
C ALA A 131 50.93 13.83 -18.68
N GLU A 132 51.78 12.81 -18.73
CA GLU A 132 51.37 11.41 -18.53
C GLU A 132 50.87 11.15 -17.11
N ALA A 133 51.57 11.67 -16.09
CA ALA A 133 51.15 11.56 -14.69
C ALA A 133 49.81 12.27 -14.44
N ALA A 134 49.62 13.47 -15.00
CA ALA A 134 48.37 14.22 -14.92
C ALA A 134 47.22 13.48 -15.63
N LEU A 135 47.49 12.90 -16.81
CA LEU A 135 46.51 12.09 -17.52
C LEU A 135 46.10 10.86 -16.70
N ARG A 136 47.09 10.13 -16.16
CA ARG A 136 46.85 8.95 -15.32
C ARG A 136 46.07 9.30 -14.05
N GLN A 137 46.39 10.42 -13.41
CA GLN A 137 45.66 10.91 -12.24
C GLN A 137 44.23 11.32 -12.61
N SER A 138 44.03 12.01 -13.73
CA SER A 138 42.72 12.39 -14.23
C SER A 138 41.87 11.17 -14.57
N GLU A 139 42.46 10.16 -15.24
CA GLU A 139 41.78 8.91 -15.57
C GLU A 139 41.43 8.12 -14.32
N ALA A 140 42.35 8.01 -13.36
CA ALA A 140 42.09 7.36 -12.08
C ALA A 140 40.99 8.07 -11.28
N SER A 141 41.00 9.41 -11.27
CA SER A 141 39.97 10.22 -10.61
C SER A 141 38.60 10.02 -11.27
N PHE A 142 38.56 10.07 -12.61
CA PHE A 142 37.34 9.80 -13.38
C PHE A 142 36.79 8.40 -13.10
N ARG A 143 37.64 7.38 -13.18
CA ARG A 143 37.27 5.98 -12.92
C ARG A 143 36.76 5.80 -11.49
N GLY A 144 37.39 6.45 -10.51
CA GLY A 144 36.93 6.45 -9.12
C GLY A 144 35.53 7.04 -8.96
N ILE A 145 35.28 8.22 -9.53
CA ILE A 145 33.95 8.86 -9.50
C ILE A 145 32.91 8.03 -10.23
N PHE A 146 33.25 7.53 -11.43
CA PHE A 146 32.34 6.75 -12.26
C PHE A 146 31.93 5.44 -11.57
N GLU A 147 32.88 4.65 -11.08
CA GLU A 147 32.62 3.34 -10.47
C GLU A 147 32.04 3.41 -9.05
N GLN A 148 32.42 4.42 -8.25
CA GLN A 148 31.95 4.55 -6.86
C GLN A 148 30.67 5.37 -6.74
N ALA A 149 30.15 5.94 -7.83
CA ALA A 149 28.88 6.66 -7.81
C ALA A 149 27.74 5.75 -7.32
N ALA A 150 26.95 6.26 -6.37
CA ALA A 150 25.77 5.55 -5.87
C ALA A 150 24.63 5.46 -6.91
N MET A 151 24.61 6.40 -7.86
CA MET A 151 23.71 6.37 -9.01
C MET A 151 24.29 5.53 -10.15
N GLY A 152 23.41 4.87 -10.91
CA GLY A 152 23.81 4.23 -12.14
C GLY A 152 24.23 5.29 -13.16
N ILE A 153 25.39 5.13 -13.79
CA ILE A 153 25.86 5.95 -14.90
C ILE A 153 26.16 5.02 -16.08
N ALA A 154 25.55 5.31 -17.22
CA ALA A 154 25.75 4.61 -18.48
C ALA A 154 26.08 5.60 -19.60
N LEU A 155 27.11 5.26 -20.38
CA LEU A 155 27.47 5.96 -21.61
C LEU A 155 26.88 5.19 -22.78
N VAL A 156 26.09 5.85 -23.62
CA VAL A 156 25.36 5.22 -24.72
C VAL A 156 25.69 5.91 -26.01
N ASN A 157 26.04 5.17 -27.07
CA ASN A 157 26.35 5.76 -28.37
C ASN A 157 25.08 6.31 -29.06
N MET A 158 25.27 6.94 -30.23
CA MET A 158 24.16 7.51 -31.00
C MET A 158 23.16 6.47 -31.53
N ASP A 159 23.58 5.20 -31.64
CA ASP A 159 22.72 4.08 -32.04
C ASP A 159 21.95 3.45 -30.86
N GLY A 160 22.14 3.96 -29.63
CA GLY A 160 21.47 3.46 -28.43
C GLY A 160 22.13 2.22 -27.80
N GLN A 161 23.36 1.88 -28.21
CA GLN A 161 24.15 0.80 -27.61
C GLN A 161 24.99 1.33 -26.45
N LEU A 162 25.11 0.51 -25.40
CA LEU A 162 25.96 0.81 -24.27
C LEU A 162 27.43 0.80 -24.69
N ILE A 163 28.18 1.83 -24.29
CA ILE A 163 29.64 1.96 -24.42
C ILE A 163 30.30 1.55 -23.10
N HIS A 164 29.82 2.11 -21.98
CA HIS A 164 30.31 1.83 -20.64
C HIS A 164 29.18 1.96 -19.62
N SER A 165 29.25 1.19 -18.55
CA SER A 165 28.36 1.33 -17.39
C SER A 165 29.13 1.15 -16.10
N ASN A 166 28.78 1.92 -15.08
CA ASN A 166 29.38 1.75 -13.76
C ASN A 166 28.77 0.58 -12.98
N HIS A 167 29.42 0.20 -11.89
CA HIS A 167 28.96 -0.86 -11.00
C HIS A 167 27.52 -0.67 -10.49
N ALA A 168 27.10 0.57 -10.19
CA ALA A 168 25.74 0.84 -9.72
C ALA A 168 24.67 0.52 -10.77
N THR A 169 24.92 0.82 -12.05
CA THR A 169 24.02 0.46 -13.16
C THR A 169 23.87 -1.06 -13.27
N GLN A 170 24.98 -1.78 -13.23
CA GLN A 170 25.00 -3.24 -13.30
C GLN A 170 24.18 -3.86 -12.16
N LYS A 171 24.37 -3.34 -10.93
CA LYS A 171 23.61 -3.76 -9.75
C LYS A 171 22.12 -3.45 -9.86
N MET A 172 21.74 -2.25 -10.32
CA MET A 172 20.33 -1.86 -10.49
C MET A 172 19.62 -2.68 -11.57
N LEU A 173 20.31 -3.04 -12.65
CA LEU A 173 19.77 -3.85 -13.74
C LEU A 173 19.85 -5.36 -13.46
N GLY A 174 20.66 -5.77 -12.48
CA GLY A 174 20.94 -7.17 -12.17
C GLY A 174 21.68 -7.87 -13.32
N LEU A 175 22.51 -7.13 -14.03
CA LEU A 175 23.15 -7.56 -15.27
C LEU A 175 24.62 -7.17 -15.29
N ASP A 176 25.46 -8.13 -15.67
CA ASP A 176 26.87 -7.85 -15.93
C ASP A 176 27.03 -7.03 -17.20
N GLU A 177 28.15 -6.31 -17.29
CA GLU A 177 28.44 -5.42 -18.42
C GLU A 177 28.34 -6.15 -19.77
N ALA A 178 28.83 -7.38 -19.85
CA ALA A 178 28.78 -8.19 -21.08
C ALA A 178 27.35 -8.46 -21.57
N ASP A 179 26.38 -8.58 -20.67
CA ASP A 179 24.97 -8.80 -21.01
C ASP A 179 24.25 -7.50 -21.34
N LEU A 180 24.64 -6.39 -20.70
CA LEU A 180 24.13 -5.05 -21.04
C LEU A 180 24.48 -4.65 -22.47
N HIS A 181 25.67 -5.01 -22.96
CA HIS A 181 26.10 -4.72 -24.33
C HIS A 181 25.30 -5.49 -25.41
N LYS A 182 24.59 -6.58 -25.05
CA LYS A 182 23.84 -7.41 -26.01
C LYS A 182 22.52 -6.77 -26.45
N LYS A 183 22.03 -5.74 -25.75
CA LYS A 183 20.73 -5.10 -26.00
C LYS A 183 20.89 -3.59 -26.12
N LEU A 184 19.98 -2.96 -26.86
CA LEU A 184 19.86 -1.50 -26.84
C LEU A 184 19.47 -1.04 -25.45
N PHE A 185 20.16 -0.02 -24.95
CA PHE A 185 20.05 0.39 -23.56
C PHE A 185 18.63 0.90 -23.21
N ASN A 186 17.96 1.53 -24.16
CA ASN A 186 16.58 1.98 -24.01
C ASN A 186 15.57 0.84 -23.79
N LYS A 187 15.88 -0.40 -24.20
CA LYS A 187 14.98 -1.56 -24.03
C LYS A 187 14.89 -2.07 -22.59
N PHE A 188 15.74 -1.59 -21.68
CA PHE A 188 15.66 -1.94 -20.26
C PHE A 188 14.61 -1.11 -19.50
N PHE A 189 14.07 -0.05 -20.11
CA PHE A 189 13.16 0.89 -19.45
C PHE A 189 11.74 0.86 -20.06
N LEU A 190 10.71 1.03 -19.23
CA LEU A 190 9.30 1.12 -19.60
C LEU A 190 8.66 2.43 -19.08
N PRO A 191 7.71 3.03 -19.81
CA PRO A 191 7.25 2.69 -21.16
C PRO A 191 8.32 3.00 -22.22
N ILE A 192 8.44 2.12 -23.22
CA ILE A 192 9.49 2.17 -24.26
C ILE A 192 9.26 3.31 -25.27
N ASP A 193 8.02 3.78 -25.42
CA ASP A 193 7.63 4.77 -26.43
C ASP A 193 6.59 5.75 -25.86
N THR A 194 7.06 6.85 -25.27
CA THR A 194 6.18 8.00 -25.00
C THR A 194 6.45 9.08 -26.04
N LEU A 195 5.40 9.72 -26.57
CA LEU A 195 5.53 10.89 -27.45
C LEU A 195 6.41 11.97 -26.80
N VAL A 196 6.27 12.13 -25.48
CA VAL A 196 7.03 13.07 -24.66
C VAL A 196 8.53 12.77 -24.68
N GLU A 197 8.93 11.50 -24.56
CA GLU A 197 10.35 11.13 -24.62
C GLU A 197 10.96 11.40 -25.99
N LYS A 198 10.23 11.10 -27.07
CA LYS A 198 10.69 11.38 -28.44
C LYS A 198 10.92 12.87 -28.63
N GLU A 199 9.97 13.69 -28.18
CA GLU A 199 10.08 15.14 -28.24
C GLU A 199 11.28 15.66 -27.42
N PHE A 200 11.48 15.16 -26.19
CA PHE A 200 12.62 15.54 -25.37
C PHE A 200 13.96 15.10 -25.96
N TYR A 201 13.99 13.95 -26.63
CA TYR A 201 15.18 13.46 -27.33
C TYR A 201 15.52 14.33 -28.55
N GLU A 202 14.53 14.73 -29.35
CA GLU A 202 14.71 15.67 -30.46
C GLU A 202 15.19 17.05 -29.97
N GLN A 203 14.62 17.56 -28.88
CA GLN A 203 15.03 18.81 -28.23
C GLN A 203 16.46 18.74 -27.65
N LEU A 204 16.93 17.55 -27.27
CA LEU A 204 18.30 17.34 -26.80
C LEU A 204 19.29 17.37 -27.99
N LEU A 205 18.92 16.74 -29.12
CA LEU A 205 19.74 16.70 -30.34
C LEU A 205 19.88 18.08 -30.98
N ASN A 206 18.78 18.82 -31.10
CA ASN A 206 18.78 20.16 -31.71
C ASN A 206 19.39 21.23 -30.78
N GLY A 207 19.66 20.89 -29.51
CA GLY A 207 20.27 21.77 -28.53
C GLY A 207 19.31 22.75 -27.85
N SER A 208 18.00 22.66 -28.08
CA SER A 208 16.99 23.43 -27.34
C SER A 208 16.97 23.09 -25.84
N ARG A 209 17.49 21.92 -25.46
CA ARG A 209 17.58 21.47 -24.07
C ARG A 209 18.94 20.80 -23.82
N SER A 210 19.55 21.06 -22.65
CA SER A 210 20.86 20.49 -22.28
C SER A 210 20.76 19.09 -21.67
N TYR A 211 19.66 18.79 -20.99
CA TYR A 211 19.33 17.47 -20.43
C TYR A 211 17.82 17.37 -20.19
N TYR A 212 17.29 16.14 -20.13
CA TYR A 212 15.92 15.90 -19.66
C TYR A 212 15.90 14.83 -18.57
N GLN A 213 14.82 14.82 -17.78
CA GLN A 213 14.58 13.83 -16.73
C GLN A 213 13.19 13.22 -16.89
N MET A 214 13.07 11.92 -16.66
CA MET A 214 11.77 11.29 -16.52
C MET A 214 11.81 10.10 -15.56
N GLU A 215 10.64 9.76 -15.02
CA GLU A 215 10.47 8.59 -14.16
C GLU A 215 10.01 7.41 -15.02
N LYS A 216 10.74 6.29 -14.92
CA LYS A 216 10.49 5.07 -15.68
C LYS A 216 10.50 3.86 -14.76
N TYR A 217 9.97 2.76 -15.28
CA TYR A 217 10.15 1.44 -14.70
C TYR A 217 11.31 0.73 -15.35
N VAL A 218 12.00 -0.09 -14.56
CA VAL A 218 13.06 -0.98 -15.04
C VAL A 218 12.78 -2.37 -14.52
N PHE A 219 12.98 -3.36 -15.40
CA PHE A 219 12.97 -4.77 -14.99
C PHE A 219 14.35 -5.17 -14.47
N HIS A 220 14.41 -5.51 -13.19
CA HIS A 220 15.52 -6.29 -12.65
C HIS A 220 15.31 -7.77 -13.03
N GLN A 221 16.34 -8.46 -13.52
CA GLN A 221 16.21 -9.85 -13.98
C GLN A 221 15.64 -10.83 -12.92
N ASN A 222 15.71 -10.48 -11.64
CA ASN A 222 15.19 -11.29 -10.53
C ASN A 222 13.89 -10.74 -9.89
N VAL A 223 12.84 -10.50 -10.69
CA VAL A 223 11.42 -10.39 -10.25
C VAL A 223 11.01 -9.06 -9.57
N SER A 224 11.92 -8.13 -9.29
CA SER A 224 11.56 -6.80 -8.76
C SER A 224 11.45 -5.73 -9.86
N MET A 225 10.31 -5.05 -9.94
CA MET A 225 10.21 -3.79 -10.68
C MET A 225 10.82 -2.67 -9.86
N LEU A 226 11.76 -1.94 -10.46
CA LEU A 226 12.36 -0.73 -9.86
C LEU A 226 11.76 0.50 -10.52
N TRP A 227 11.41 1.49 -9.70
CA TRP A 227 11.14 2.82 -10.19
C TRP A 227 12.45 3.58 -10.25
N VAL A 228 12.76 4.10 -11.43
CA VAL A 228 13.98 4.86 -11.66
C VAL A 228 13.66 6.26 -12.18
N ARG A 229 14.46 7.24 -11.76
CA ARG A 229 14.54 8.53 -12.43
C ARG A 229 15.73 8.48 -13.39
N LEU A 230 15.43 8.57 -14.69
CA LEU A 230 16.41 8.58 -15.76
C LEU A 230 16.70 10.02 -16.17
N THR A 231 17.94 10.44 -16.03
CA THR A 231 18.44 11.72 -16.55
C THR A 231 19.29 11.46 -17.78
N THR A 232 18.93 12.06 -18.92
CA THR A 232 19.68 11.90 -20.17
C THR A 232 20.25 13.24 -20.60
N SER A 233 21.55 13.27 -20.86
CA SER A 233 22.27 14.42 -21.41
C SER A 233 23.13 14.02 -22.61
N LEU A 234 23.35 14.95 -23.53
CA LEU A 234 24.14 14.72 -24.73
C LEU A 234 25.53 15.35 -24.59
N VAL A 235 26.56 14.56 -24.86
CA VAL A 235 27.94 15.03 -24.99
C VAL A 235 28.25 15.27 -26.46
N LYS A 236 28.89 16.41 -26.74
CA LYS A 236 29.29 16.84 -28.08
C LYS A 236 30.82 16.96 -28.15
N GLU A 237 31.38 16.67 -29.32
CA GLU A 237 32.78 16.91 -29.62
C GLU A 237 33.09 18.42 -29.67
N ALA A 238 34.38 18.79 -29.69
CA ALA A 238 34.83 20.18 -29.83
C ALA A 238 34.29 20.88 -31.10
N GLN A 239 33.89 20.12 -32.12
CA GLN A 239 33.32 20.59 -33.38
C GLN A 239 31.78 20.71 -33.34
N GLY A 240 31.15 20.46 -32.18
CA GLY A 240 29.71 20.55 -31.98
C GLY A 240 28.90 19.32 -32.43
N ARG A 241 29.56 18.26 -32.91
CA ARG A 241 28.90 17.01 -33.31
C ARG A 241 28.50 16.16 -32.10
N PRO A 242 27.28 15.58 -32.07
CA PRO A 242 26.87 14.62 -31.05
C PRO A 242 27.83 13.42 -31.00
N GLN A 243 28.32 13.06 -29.81
CA GLN A 243 29.27 11.96 -29.63
C GLN A 243 28.60 10.76 -28.94
N TYR A 244 28.03 10.96 -27.76
CA TYR A 244 27.34 9.94 -26.96
C TYR A 244 26.39 10.60 -25.95
N PHE A 245 25.48 9.81 -25.40
CA PHE A 245 24.61 10.19 -24.30
C PHE A 245 25.17 9.70 -22.97
N ILE A 246 25.00 10.52 -21.94
CA ILE A 246 25.17 10.10 -20.54
C ILE A 246 23.76 9.88 -19.99
N GLN A 247 23.52 8.68 -19.48
CA GLN A 247 22.30 8.30 -18.79
C GLN A 247 22.61 8.06 -17.32
N MET A 248 22.00 8.86 -16.45
CA MET A 248 22.08 8.69 -15.00
C MET A 248 20.78 8.08 -14.49
N ILE A 249 20.89 7.05 -13.64
CA ILE A 249 19.79 6.23 -13.15
C ILE A 249 19.79 6.32 -11.63
N GLU A 250 18.73 6.93 -11.09
CA GLU A 250 18.48 7.04 -9.66
C GLU A 250 17.33 6.10 -9.28
N ASP A 251 17.53 5.22 -8.31
CA ASP A 251 16.45 4.39 -7.75
C ASP A 251 15.56 5.26 -6.83
N ILE A 252 14.30 5.40 -7.20
CA ILE A 252 13.28 6.17 -6.46
C ILE A 252 12.17 5.27 -5.90
N THR A 253 12.41 3.95 -5.81
CA THR A 253 11.42 2.95 -5.41
C THR A 253 10.89 3.19 -4.00
N GLU A 254 11.76 3.49 -3.03
CA GLU A 254 11.32 3.78 -1.65
C GLU A 254 10.45 5.04 -1.57
N ARG A 255 10.84 6.11 -2.29
CA ARG A 255 10.03 7.33 -2.39
C ARG A 255 8.66 7.03 -2.98
N LYS A 256 8.59 6.26 -4.07
CA LYS A 256 7.31 5.87 -4.69
C LYS A 256 6.45 4.99 -3.78
N ARG A 257 7.07 4.08 -3.01
CA ARG A 257 6.35 3.28 -2.01
C ARG A 257 5.81 4.14 -0.87
N ALA A 258 6.57 5.13 -0.42
CA ALA A 258 6.11 6.08 0.60
C ALA A 258 4.95 6.94 0.09
N GLU A 259 5.07 7.51 -1.11
CA GLU A 259 4.00 8.27 -1.79
C GLU A 259 2.74 7.41 -1.97
N ALA A 260 2.89 6.15 -2.41
CA ALA A 260 1.77 5.22 -2.58
C ALA A 260 1.13 4.83 -1.24
N LYS A 261 1.92 4.58 -0.19
CA LYS A 261 1.42 4.28 1.15
C LYS A 261 0.65 5.47 1.74
N GLN A 262 1.15 6.69 1.56
CA GLN A 262 0.45 7.90 1.96
C GLN A 262 -0.86 8.07 1.19
N ARG A 263 -0.83 7.89 -0.14
CA ARG A 263 -2.04 7.96 -0.97
C ARG A 263 -3.08 6.91 -0.59
N LEU A 264 -2.65 5.69 -0.29
CA LEU A 264 -3.52 4.61 0.18
C LEU A 264 -4.12 4.95 1.55
N ALA A 265 -3.33 5.47 2.49
CA ALA A 265 -3.82 5.89 3.80
C ALA A 265 -4.87 7.02 3.67
N THR A 266 -4.62 8.04 2.84
CA THR A 266 -5.61 9.08 2.53
C THR A 266 -6.86 8.50 1.88
N LYS A 267 -6.70 7.54 0.94
CA LYS A 267 -7.86 6.94 0.27
C LYS A 267 -8.71 6.12 1.24
N VAL A 268 -8.09 5.30 2.09
CA VAL A 268 -8.79 4.54 3.14
C VAL A 268 -9.51 5.48 4.11
N PHE A 269 -8.87 6.58 4.51
CA PHE A 269 -9.50 7.63 5.32
C PHE A 269 -10.75 8.21 4.63
N GLU A 270 -10.66 8.58 3.35
CA GLU A 270 -11.78 9.17 2.58
C GLU A 270 -12.92 8.21 2.23
N THR A 271 -12.63 6.93 1.95
CA THR A 271 -13.62 5.99 1.39
C THR A 271 -14.25 5.04 2.41
N THR A 272 -13.87 5.12 3.68
CA THR A 272 -14.50 4.30 4.73
C THR A 272 -15.94 4.78 4.95
N SER A 273 -16.88 3.85 5.07
CA SER A 273 -18.31 4.16 5.33
C SER A 273 -18.56 4.73 6.72
N ASP A 274 -17.67 4.42 7.67
CA ASP A 274 -17.65 4.99 9.01
C ASP A 274 -17.07 6.40 9.00
N GLY A 275 -17.67 7.29 9.80
CA GLY A 275 -17.16 8.63 10.02
C GLY A 275 -15.89 8.59 10.85
N VAL A 276 -14.81 9.20 10.37
CA VAL A 276 -13.54 9.31 11.10
C VAL A 276 -13.26 10.77 11.41
N MET A 277 -12.89 11.03 12.66
CA MET A 277 -12.51 12.35 13.17
C MET A 277 -11.16 12.26 13.89
N ILE A 278 -10.25 13.17 13.55
CA ILE A 278 -8.92 13.30 14.15
C ILE A 278 -8.89 14.57 14.98
N MET A 279 -8.38 14.47 16.20
CA MET A 279 -8.25 15.59 17.13
C MET A 279 -6.82 15.73 17.62
N ASN A 280 -6.41 16.94 17.97
CA ASN A 280 -5.12 17.22 18.60
C ASN A 280 -5.12 16.80 20.10
N ALA A 281 -3.99 16.98 20.79
CA ALA A 281 -3.84 16.65 22.20
C ALA A 281 -4.82 17.41 23.12
N GLU A 282 -5.27 18.61 22.72
CA GLU A 282 -6.25 19.43 23.41
C GLU A 282 -7.72 19.03 23.12
N GLY A 283 -7.94 18.09 22.20
CA GLY A 283 -9.28 17.60 21.82
C GLY A 283 -10.02 18.49 20.81
N ASN A 284 -9.31 19.33 20.07
CA ASN A 284 -9.87 20.11 18.95
C ASN A 284 -9.72 19.33 17.65
N ILE A 285 -10.72 19.45 16.78
CA ILE A 285 -10.78 18.74 15.50
C ILE A 285 -9.72 19.28 14.54
N VAL A 286 -8.81 18.41 14.12
CA VAL A 286 -7.74 18.69 13.15
C VAL A 286 -8.17 18.27 11.75
N ASP A 287 -8.89 17.15 11.63
CA ASP A 287 -9.32 16.62 10.33
C ASP A 287 -10.52 15.67 10.50
N VAL A 288 -11.31 15.51 9.44
CA VAL A 288 -12.44 14.58 9.36
C VAL A 288 -12.55 14.00 7.96
N ASN A 289 -13.04 12.76 7.84
CA ASN A 289 -13.30 12.18 6.53
C ASN A 289 -14.67 12.57 5.95
N GLN A 290 -14.89 12.25 4.67
CA GLN A 290 -16.13 12.55 3.97
C GLN A 290 -17.36 11.86 4.61
N ALA A 291 -17.20 10.64 5.12
CA ALA A 291 -18.30 9.92 5.77
C ALA A 291 -18.76 10.63 7.05
N PHE A 292 -17.85 11.18 7.84
CA PHE A 292 -18.19 11.96 9.04
C PHE A 292 -19.02 13.20 8.69
N LEU A 293 -18.65 13.92 7.63
CA LEU A 293 -19.42 15.06 7.13
C LEU A 293 -20.82 14.64 6.70
N LEU A 294 -20.95 13.53 5.97
CA LEU A 294 -22.23 13.01 5.51
C LEU A 294 -23.12 12.54 6.67
N MET A 295 -22.55 11.84 7.65
CA MET A 295 -23.27 11.33 8.82
C MET A 295 -23.78 12.44 9.73
N THR A 296 -22.98 13.48 9.94
CA THR A 296 -23.28 14.55 10.92
C THR A 296 -23.93 15.77 10.28
N GLY A 297 -23.80 15.89 8.95
CA GLY A 297 -24.32 16.99 8.14
C GLY A 297 -23.45 18.25 8.15
N TYR A 298 -22.56 18.43 9.13
CA TYR A 298 -21.72 19.63 9.21
C TYR A 298 -20.79 19.78 8.00
N SER A 299 -20.54 21.02 7.59
CA SER A 299 -19.52 21.30 6.58
C SER A 299 -18.13 21.35 7.19
N TYR A 300 -17.11 20.97 6.42
CA TYR A 300 -15.72 20.92 6.89
C TYR A 300 -15.25 22.23 7.57
N GLN A 301 -15.65 23.39 7.05
CA GLN A 301 -15.27 24.70 7.61
C GLN A 301 -15.93 25.00 8.97
N GLU A 302 -17.08 24.38 9.27
CA GLU A 302 -17.83 24.63 10.50
C GLU A 302 -17.31 23.82 11.68
N ILE A 303 -16.56 22.75 11.46
CA ILE A 303 -16.08 21.81 12.50
C ILE A 303 -14.59 21.92 12.76
N LEU A 304 -13.79 22.37 11.79
CA LEU A 304 -12.35 22.52 11.95
C LEU A 304 -12.01 23.43 13.15
N ASP A 305 -10.99 23.05 13.92
CA ASP A 305 -10.51 23.74 15.13
C ASP A 305 -11.54 23.88 16.26
N LYS A 306 -12.71 23.23 16.15
CA LYS A 306 -13.71 23.19 17.22
C LYS A 306 -13.56 21.95 18.08
N ASN A 307 -14.02 22.04 19.33
CA ASN A 307 -14.10 20.91 20.24
C ASN A 307 -15.45 20.19 20.06
N PRO A 308 -15.50 18.86 19.86
CA PRO A 308 -16.73 18.14 19.47
C PRO A 308 -17.83 18.11 20.54
N ARG A 309 -17.61 18.67 21.73
CA ARG A 309 -18.62 18.78 22.81
C ARG A 309 -19.94 19.43 22.36
N PHE A 310 -19.92 20.32 21.36
CA PHE A 310 -21.14 20.97 20.87
C PHE A 310 -22.09 20.01 20.12
N MET A 311 -21.59 18.86 19.67
CA MET A 311 -22.37 17.87 18.91
C MET A 311 -23.07 16.85 19.82
N LEU A 312 -22.92 16.89 21.15
CA LEU A 312 -23.56 15.92 22.04
C LEU A 312 -24.99 16.31 22.39
N GLN A 313 -25.86 15.31 22.55
CA GLN A 313 -27.20 15.52 23.09
C GLN A 313 -27.14 15.89 24.59
N PRO A 314 -27.53 17.11 25.01
CA PRO A 314 -27.35 17.59 26.39
C PRO A 314 -28.19 16.85 27.44
N GLU A 315 -29.29 16.22 27.01
CA GLU A 315 -30.24 15.52 27.91
C GLU A 315 -29.78 14.11 28.29
N ARG A 316 -28.80 13.55 27.58
CA ARG A 316 -28.31 12.17 27.78
C ARG A 316 -26.85 12.09 28.21
N HIS A 317 -26.07 13.14 27.99
CA HIS A 317 -24.68 13.22 28.39
C HIS A 317 -24.51 14.39 29.37
N ASP A 318 -23.97 14.09 30.55
CA ASP A 318 -23.61 15.13 31.50
C ASP A 318 -22.34 15.86 31.03
N LYS A 319 -22.03 17.00 31.65
CA LYS A 319 -20.85 17.81 31.27
C LYS A 319 -19.53 17.07 31.54
N THR A 320 -19.53 16.08 32.42
CA THR A 320 -18.38 15.28 32.87
C THR A 320 -18.06 14.11 31.95
N PHE A 321 -19.01 13.64 31.15
CA PHE A 321 -18.85 12.49 30.24
C PHE A 321 -17.58 12.55 29.38
N PHE A 322 -17.27 13.71 28.79
CA PHE A 322 -16.08 13.86 27.95
C PHE A 322 -14.78 13.85 28.76
N GLU A 323 -14.79 14.39 29.99
CA GLU A 323 -13.62 14.41 30.86
C GLU A 323 -13.27 12.98 31.30
N ASP A 324 -14.30 12.20 31.65
CA ASP A 324 -14.17 10.79 31.99
C ASP A 324 -13.71 9.96 30.78
N LEU A 325 -14.32 10.19 29.62
CA LEU A 325 -13.96 9.51 28.37
C LEU A 325 -12.50 9.80 27.97
N TYR A 326 -12.07 11.07 28.01
CA TYR A 326 -10.68 11.42 27.72
C TYR A 326 -9.72 10.88 28.79
N SER A 327 -10.13 10.80 30.07
CA SER A 327 -9.32 10.16 31.10
C SER A 327 -9.12 8.68 30.78
N VAL A 328 -10.20 7.95 30.47
CA VAL A 328 -10.13 6.53 30.12
C VAL A 328 -9.24 6.31 28.90
N VAL A 329 -9.37 7.11 27.84
CA VAL A 329 -8.53 6.97 26.65
C VAL A 329 -7.07 7.33 26.91
N ARG A 330 -6.79 8.32 27.77
CA ARG A 330 -5.41 8.64 28.18
C ARG A 330 -4.77 7.54 29.03
N ASP A 331 -5.54 6.87 29.88
CA ASP A 331 -5.02 5.87 30.81
C ASP A 331 -4.92 4.47 30.17
N THR A 332 -5.92 4.09 29.36
CA THR A 332 -6.05 2.75 28.77
C THR A 332 -5.70 2.69 27.27
N GLY A 333 -5.57 3.84 26.61
CA GLY A 333 -5.27 3.97 25.18
C GLY A 333 -6.48 3.87 24.25
N HIS A 334 -7.64 3.39 24.72
CA HIS A 334 -8.81 3.15 23.88
C HIS A 334 -10.13 3.25 24.67
N TRP A 335 -11.22 3.61 24.01
CA TRP A 335 -12.57 3.62 24.56
C TRP A 335 -13.56 3.26 23.46
N GLN A 336 -14.64 2.56 23.80
CA GLN A 336 -15.72 2.25 22.86
C GLN A 336 -17.06 2.30 23.57
N GLY A 337 -18.09 2.79 22.87
CA GLY A 337 -19.42 2.85 23.43
C GLY A 337 -20.42 3.51 22.51
N LYS A 338 -21.69 3.40 22.91
CA LYS A 338 -22.80 4.05 22.22
C LYS A 338 -22.91 5.50 22.67
N ILE A 339 -23.01 6.41 21.70
CA ILE A 339 -23.19 7.84 21.93
C ILE A 339 -24.40 8.36 21.16
N TRP A 340 -24.87 9.54 21.60
CA TRP A 340 -26.01 10.23 21.01
C TRP A 340 -25.54 11.62 20.61
N ASN A 341 -25.49 11.84 19.31
CA ASN A 341 -25.01 13.09 18.74
C ASN A 341 -26.17 13.84 18.10
N LEU A 342 -26.08 15.16 18.15
CA LEU A 342 -26.88 16.08 17.37
C LEU A 342 -26.23 16.24 16.00
N ASN A 343 -27.02 16.06 14.96
CA ASN A 343 -26.64 16.46 13.62
C ASN A 343 -26.82 17.98 13.44
N GLN A 344 -26.38 18.52 12.30
CA GLN A 344 -26.52 19.95 11.99
C GLN A 344 -27.98 20.48 12.03
N ASN A 345 -28.96 19.61 11.79
CA ASN A 345 -30.39 19.96 11.77
C ASN A 345 -31.00 19.93 13.19
N GLY A 346 -30.25 19.46 14.19
CA GLY A 346 -30.70 19.29 15.56
C GLY A 346 -31.38 17.96 15.85
N ASP A 347 -31.42 17.02 14.90
CA ASP A 347 -31.92 15.67 15.17
C ASP A 347 -30.89 14.85 15.94
N THR A 348 -31.39 13.95 16.78
CA THR A 348 -30.54 13.08 17.61
C THR A 348 -30.37 11.72 16.95
N ASP A 349 -29.13 11.38 16.62
CA ASP A 349 -28.75 10.08 16.07
C ASP A 349 -27.86 9.29 17.04
N SER A 350 -28.18 8.01 17.20
CA SER A 350 -27.38 7.10 18.02
C SER A 350 -26.31 6.42 17.18
N THR A 351 -25.04 6.63 17.51
CA THR A 351 -23.90 6.05 16.81
C THR A 351 -23.07 5.18 17.75
N TRP A 352 -22.38 4.18 17.18
CA TRP A 352 -21.33 3.49 17.91
C TRP A 352 -20.02 4.25 17.70
N MET A 353 -19.36 4.65 18.77
CA MET A 353 -18.09 5.36 18.70
C MET A 353 -16.97 4.54 19.33
N SER A 354 -15.85 4.44 18.62
CA SER A 354 -14.57 3.97 19.15
C SER A 354 -13.57 5.12 19.10
N MET A 355 -12.84 5.36 20.19
CA MET A 355 -11.82 6.40 20.27
C MET A 355 -10.50 5.82 20.76
N SER A 356 -9.40 6.18 20.11
CA SER A 356 -8.04 5.74 20.45
C SER A 356 -7.08 6.91 20.56
N ALA A 357 -6.11 6.83 21.48
CA ALA A 357 -5.03 7.79 21.58
C ALA A 357 -3.84 7.38 20.70
N VAL A 358 -3.30 8.33 19.94
CA VAL A 358 -2.06 8.19 19.18
C VAL A 358 -0.94 8.85 19.96
N ARG A 359 0.13 8.09 20.22
CA ARG A 359 1.27 8.54 21.03
C ARG A 359 2.51 8.80 20.18
N GLY A 360 3.27 9.82 20.56
CA GLY A 360 4.56 10.17 19.98
C GLY A 360 5.72 9.32 20.48
N GLU A 361 6.94 9.66 20.09
CA GLU A 361 8.16 8.92 20.42
C GLU A 361 8.50 8.91 21.92
N HIS A 362 7.98 9.86 22.71
CA HIS A 362 8.19 9.95 24.16
C HIS A 362 6.95 9.50 24.99
N ASN A 363 6.03 8.75 24.37
CA ASN A 363 4.80 8.22 24.97
C ASN A 363 3.73 9.28 25.37
N GLU A 364 3.93 10.52 24.93
CA GLU A 364 2.99 11.63 25.00
C GLU A 364 1.85 11.43 23.99
N VAL A 365 0.62 11.75 24.38
CA VAL A 365 -0.51 11.72 23.44
C VAL A 365 -0.38 12.92 22.50
N THR A 366 -0.28 12.66 21.20
CA THR A 366 -0.20 13.71 20.17
C THR A 366 -1.56 13.97 19.54
N HIS A 367 -2.35 12.91 19.31
CA HIS A 367 -3.65 12.99 18.66
C HIS A 367 -4.63 11.97 19.23
N TYR A 368 -5.92 12.19 19.02
CA TYR A 368 -6.98 11.21 19.22
C TYR A 368 -7.65 10.91 17.88
N VAL A 369 -8.00 9.65 17.66
CA VAL A 369 -8.78 9.20 16.50
C VAL A 369 -10.10 8.64 16.99
N ALA A 370 -11.20 9.23 16.56
CA ALA A 370 -12.56 8.76 16.83
C ALA A 370 -13.19 8.23 15.54
N VAL A 371 -13.80 7.04 15.62
CA VAL A 371 -14.50 6.36 14.53
C VAL A 371 -15.96 6.20 14.94
N TYR A 372 -16.86 6.64 14.08
CA TYR A 372 -18.31 6.64 14.24
C TYR A 372 -18.90 5.66 13.24
N SER A 373 -19.44 4.57 13.73
CA SER A 373 -20.15 3.59 12.91
C SER A 373 -21.66 3.78 13.08
N ASP A 374 -22.37 3.81 11.96
CA ASP A 374 -23.84 3.81 11.97
C ASP A 374 -24.35 2.43 12.41
N ILE A 375 -25.27 2.42 13.38
CA ILE A 375 -25.93 1.21 13.89
C ILE A 375 -27.39 1.11 13.45
N SER A 376 -27.82 1.95 12.51
CA SER A 376 -29.19 1.98 11.99
C SER A 376 -29.54 0.68 11.24
N THR A 377 -28.61 0.14 10.45
CA THR A 377 -28.76 -1.12 9.71
C THR A 377 -28.99 -2.33 10.62
N LEU A 378 -28.24 -2.41 11.73
CA LEU A 378 -28.40 -3.45 12.75
C LEU A 378 -29.79 -3.47 13.39
N LYS A 379 -30.46 -2.32 13.52
CA LYS A 379 -31.83 -2.25 14.07
C LYS A 379 -32.89 -2.69 13.06
N GLU A 380 -32.70 -2.39 11.78
CA GLU A 380 -33.63 -2.82 10.73
C GLU A 380 -33.54 -4.31 10.49
N ASP A 381 -32.33 -4.86 10.49
CA ASP A 381 -32.11 -6.31 10.35
C ASP A 381 -32.70 -7.08 11.54
N ASP A 382 -32.53 -6.62 12.78
CA ASP A 382 -33.13 -7.29 13.95
C ASP A 382 -34.67 -7.23 13.93
N LYS A 383 -35.26 -6.09 13.52
CA LYS A 383 -36.71 -5.97 13.35
C LYS A 383 -37.23 -6.87 12.22
N ARG A 384 -36.51 -6.93 11.09
CA ARG A 384 -36.85 -7.76 9.93
C ARG A 384 -36.73 -9.24 10.25
N MET A 385 -35.70 -9.64 10.99
CA MET A 385 -35.51 -11.01 11.46
C MET A 385 -36.65 -11.43 12.40
N ARG A 386 -37.04 -10.58 13.35
CA ARG A 386 -38.22 -10.85 14.21
C ARG A 386 -39.50 -10.98 13.39
N TRP A 387 -39.71 -10.13 12.39
CA TRP A 387 -40.88 -10.21 11.52
C TRP A 387 -40.93 -11.54 10.76
N LEU A 388 -39.83 -11.94 10.11
CA LEU A 388 -39.73 -13.20 9.36
C LEU A 388 -39.84 -14.45 10.25
N THR A 389 -39.47 -14.34 11.53
CA THR A 389 -39.55 -15.47 12.48
C THR A 389 -40.97 -15.68 13.01
N HIS A 390 -41.80 -14.63 13.08
CA HIS A 390 -43.09 -14.65 13.78
C HIS A 390 -44.32 -14.42 12.90
N TYR A 391 -44.17 -14.00 11.65
CA TYR A 391 -45.27 -13.70 10.73
C TYR A 391 -45.13 -14.50 9.43
N ASP A 392 -46.27 -14.88 8.86
CA ASP A 392 -46.39 -15.48 7.54
C ASP A 392 -46.18 -14.43 6.45
N THR A 393 -45.30 -14.71 5.50
CA THR A 393 -44.87 -13.74 4.47
C THR A 393 -45.94 -13.46 3.42
N LEU A 394 -46.93 -14.34 3.26
CA LEU A 394 -47.96 -14.20 2.25
C LEU A 394 -49.18 -13.43 2.78
N THR A 395 -49.66 -13.80 3.97
CA THR A 395 -50.90 -13.26 4.56
C THR A 395 -50.65 -12.18 5.61
N GLU A 396 -49.40 -11.97 6.01
CA GLU A 396 -48.98 -11.08 7.11
C GLU A 396 -49.62 -11.39 8.47
N LEU A 397 -50.24 -12.57 8.59
CA LEU A 397 -50.75 -13.07 9.86
C LEU A 397 -49.60 -13.64 10.70
N PRO A 398 -49.74 -13.69 12.03
CA PRO A 398 -48.84 -14.50 12.87
C PRO A 398 -48.69 -15.92 12.32
N ASN A 399 -47.48 -16.45 12.34
CA ASN A 399 -47.20 -17.82 11.92
C ASN A 399 -47.38 -18.82 13.09
N LEU A 400 -47.14 -20.10 12.83
CA LEU A 400 -47.25 -21.17 13.84
C LEU A 400 -46.42 -20.90 15.12
N VAL A 401 -45.24 -20.28 15.00
CA VAL A 401 -44.38 -19.96 16.15
C VAL A 401 -45.06 -18.94 17.05
N LEU A 402 -45.48 -17.81 16.48
CA LEU A 402 -46.16 -16.76 17.25
C LEU A 402 -47.55 -17.20 17.74
N PHE A 403 -48.24 -18.07 17.01
CA PHE A 403 -49.50 -18.69 17.45
C PHE A 403 -49.30 -19.50 18.73
N LYS A 404 -48.30 -20.39 18.78
CA LYS A 404 -47.98 -21.19 19.98
C LYS A 404 -47.61 -20.30 21.17
N GLU A 405 -46.83 -19.25 20.95
CA GLU A 405 -46.48 -18.29 22.01
C GLU A 405 -47.70 -17.58 22.58
N LYS A 406 -48.60 -17.09 21.71
CA LYS A 406 -49.85 -16.44 22.12
C LYS A 406 -50.78 -17.40 22.85
N LEU A 407 -50.92 -18.63 22.37
CA LEU A 407 -51.72 -19.68 23.00
C LEU A 407 -51.17 -20.04 24.39
N THR A 408 -49.85 -20.21 24.50
CA THR A 408 -49.17 -20.46 25.78
C THR A 408 -49.45 -19.33 26.78
N ARG A 409 -49.35 -18.08 26.32
CA ARG A 409 -49.60 -16.91 27.17
C ARG A 409 -51.05 -16.83 27.62
N ALA A 410 -52.00 -16.95 26.69
CA ALA A 410 -53.42 -16.89 27.00
C ALA A 410 -53.84 -18.01 27.97
N TYR A 411 -53.35 -19.23 27.74
CA TYR A 411 -53.62 -20.37 28.62
C TYR A 411 -53.03 -20.19 30.02
N ARG A 412 -51.80 -19.66 30.15
CA ARG A 412 -51.15 -19.38 31.45
C ARG A 412 -51.79 -18.25 32.24
N GLN A 413 -52.53 -17.35 31.59
CA GLN A 413 -53.19 -16.23 32.25
C GLN A 413 -54.51 -16.63 32.93
N GLU A 414 -54.84 -17.93 32.99
CA GLU A 414 -56.09 -18.48 33.53
C GLU A 414 -57.36 -17.90 32.88
N GLU A 415 -57.22 -17.32 31.69
CA GLU A 415 -58.35 -16.86 30.89
C GLU A 415 -59.05 -18.06 30.27
N ARG A 416 -60.38 -18.04 30.26
CA ARG A 416 -61.14 -18.99 29.45
C ARG A 416 -60.91 -18.65 27.99
N ILE A 417 -60.37 -19.61 27.24
CA ILE A 417 -60.07 -19.46 25.82
C ILE A 417 -60.89 -20.44 25.00
N ALA A 418 -61.14 -20.11 23.72
CA ALA A 418 -61.55 -21.09 22.72
C ALA A 418 -60.50 -21.14 21.62
N LEU A 419 -60.11 -22.37 21.27
CA LEU A 419 -59.16 -22.64 20.20
C LEU A 419 -59.93 -23.17 18.99
N LEU A 420 -59.82 -22.47 17.86
CA LEU A 420 -60.41 -22.88 16.60
C LEU A 420 -59.29 -23.17 15.59
N LEU A 421 -59.38 -24.30 14.91
CA LEU A 421 -58.55 -24.61 13.74
C LEU A 421 -59.46 -24.70 12.52
N MET A 422 -59.08 -24.02 11.46
CA MET A 422 -59.85 -23.90 10.23
C MET A 422 -59.01 -24.40 9.07
N ASP A 423 -59.61 -25.21 8.21
CA ASP A 423 -59.03 -25.64 6.94
C ASP A 423 -59.94 -25.25 5.78
N LEU A 424 -59.35 -24.89 4.63
CA LEU A 424 -60.11 -24.53 3.43
C LEU A 424 -60.38 -25.76 2.57
N ASP A 425 -61.67 -26.00 2.25
CA ASP A 425 -62.08 -27.17 1.50
C ASP A 425 -61.62 -27.10 0.04
N ASP A 426 -61.04 -28.21 -0.44
CA ASP A 426 -60.55 -28.38 -1.81
C ASP A 426 -59.60 -27.27 -2.31
N PHE A 427 -58.89 -26.55 -1.43
CA PHE A 427 -57.99 -25.47 -1.84
C PHE A 427 -56.93 -25.93 -2.86
N LYS A 428 -56.48 -27.19 -2.76
CA LYS A 428 -55.62 -27.81 -3.77
C LYS A 428 -56.21 -27.77 -5.19
N GLN A 429 -57.52 -27.97 -5.35
CA GLN A 429 -58.18 -27.91 -6.66
C GLN A 429 -58.19 -26.48 -7.22
N ILE A 430 -58.26 -25.46 -6.35
CA ILE A 430 -58.13 -24.06 -6.76
C ILE A 430 -56.74 -23.81 -7.33
N ASN A 431 -55.69 -24.30 -6.67
CA ASN A 431 -54.33 -24.21 -7.19
C ASN A 431 -54.15 -24.95 -8.51
N GLU A 432 -54.74 -26.14 -8.65
CA GLU A 432 -54.67 -26.94 -9.88
C GLU A 432 -55.43 -26.30 -11.05
N HIS A 433 -56.55 -25.63 -10.79
CA HIS A 433 -57.41 -25.05 -11.83
C HIS A 433 -57.01 -23.62 -12.21
N PHE A 434 -56.57 -22.80 -11.25
CA PHE A 434 -56.32 -21.37 -11.43
C PHE A 434 -54.84 -20.97 -11.28
N GLY A 435 -53.97 -21.89 -10.84
CA GLY A 435 -52.56 -21.64 -10.57
C GLY A 435 -52.29 -21.12 -9.16
N TYR A 436 -51.04 -21.26 -8.73
CA TYR A 436 -50.60 -20.90 -7.38
C TYR A 436 -50.72 -19.39 -7.07
N ASP A 437 -50.48 -18.52 -8.07
CA ASP A 437 -50.65 -17.07 -7.89
C ASP A 437 -52.10 -16.70 -7.52
N MET A 438 -53.08 -17.42 -8.09
CA MET A 438 -54.50 -17.21 -7.74
C MET A 438 -54.82 -17.76 -6.35
N GLY A 439 -54.28 -18.93 -6.00
CA GLY A 439 -54.42 -19.47 -4.65
C GLY A 439 -53.85 -18.55 -3.57
N ASP A 440 -52.73 -17.91 -3.85
CA ASP A 440 -52.10 -16.94 -2.97
C ASP A 440 -52.99 -15.71 -2.72
N GLU A 441 -53.64 -15.19 -3.77
CA GLU A 441 -54.62 -14.10 -3.63
C GLU A 441 -55.88 -14.52 -2.86
N VAL A 442 -56.36 -15.75 -3.09
CA VAL A 442 -57.45 -16.34 -2.29
C VAL A 442 -57.09 -16.37 -0.81
N LEU A 443 -55.88 -16.85 -0.45
CA LEU A 443 -55.41 -16.90 0.92
C LEU A 443 -55.29 -15.52 1.57
N LYS A 444 -54.81 -14.51 0.85
CA LYS A 444 -54.76 -13.12 1.35
C LYS A 444 -56.16 -12.58 1.66
N ILE A 445 -57.13 -12.83 0.78
CA ILE A 445 -58.50 -12.36 0.97
C ILE A 445 -59.16 -13.08 2.14
N ILE A 446 -58.97 -14.40 2.27
CA ILE A 446 -59.45 -15.16 3.42
C ILE A 446 -58.82 -14.63 4.72
N ALA A 447 -57.50 -14.44 4.76
CA ALA A 447 -56.81 -13.88 5.92
C ALA A 447 -57.39 -12.51 6.35
N GLN A 448 -57.67 -11.64 5.39
CA GLN A 448 -58.29 -10.33 5.65
C GLN A 448 -59.73 -10.47 6.17
N ARG A 449 -60.53 -11.36 5.59
CA ARG A 449 -61.89 -11.66 6.03
C ARG A 449 -61.92 -12.20 7.47
N LEU A 450 -61.02 -13.12 7.80
CA LEU A 450 -60.86 -13.64 9.15
C LEU A 450 -60.49 -12.53 10.15
N LYS A 451 -59.54 -11.66 9.80
CA LYS A 451 -59.15 -10.52 10.65
C LYS A 451 -60.31 -9.56 10.92
N GLN A 452 -61.21 -9.36 9.95
CA GLN A 452 -62.42 -8.54 10.11
C GLN A 452 -63.54 -9.24 10.91
N CYS A 453 -63.51 -10.57 10.99
CA CYS A 453 -64.45 -11.33 11.80
C CYS A 453 -64.17 -11.20 13.30
N LEU A 454 -62.90 -11.01 13.66
CA LEU A 454 -62.38 -11.04 15.03
C LEU A 454 -62.29 -9.66 15.68
N ARG A 455 -62.33 -9.61 17.01
CA ARG A 455 -62.09 -8.39 17.82
C ARG A 455 -60.60 -8.26 18.16
N GLU A 456 -60.20 -7.09 18.66
CA GLU A 456 -58.80 -6.75 18.99
C GLU A 456 -58.14 -7.69 20.01
N GLY A 457 -58.92 -8.34 20.89
CA GLY A 457 -58.42 -9.33 21.87
C GLY A 457 -58.23 -10.75 21.29
N ASP A 458 -58.83 -11.05 20.15
CA ASP A 458 -58.70 -12.36 19.51
C ASP A 458 -57.50 -12.38 18.54
N SER A 459 -56.96 -13.57 18.26
CA SER A 459 -55.82 -13.72 17.35
C SER A 459 -56.15 -14.72 16.27
N VAL A 460 -55.92 -14.34 15.01
CA VAL A 460 -55.83 -15.28 13.87
C VAL A 460 -54.37 -15.48 13.49
N SER A 461 -54.02 -16.65 13.01
CA SER A 461 -52.69 -17.06 12.60
C SER A 461 -52.79 -18.01 11.42
N ARG A 462 -51.82 -17.98 10.51
CA ARG A 462 -51.70 -18.99 9.47
C ARG A 462 -50.70 -20.03 9.93
N LEU A 463 -51.14 -21.29 9.98
CA LEU A 463 -50.34 -22.37 10.54
C LEU A 463 -49.46 -22.96 9.44
N GLU A 464 -50.09 -23.59 8.44
CA GLU A 464 -49.45 -24.20 7.28
C GLU A 464 -50.42 -24.17 6.09
N ASN A 465 -49.93 -23.99 4.86
CA ASN A 465 -50.73 -24.03 3.63
C ASN A 465 -52.08 -23.26 3.69
N ASP A 466 -53.18 -23.99 3.75
CA ASP A 466 -54.59 -23.57 3.80
C ASP A 466 -55.20 -23.55 5.21
N GLU A 467 -54.41 -23.85 6.24
CA GLU A 467 -54.85 -23.95 7.63
C GLU A 467 -54.63 -22.66 8.43
N PHE A 468 -55.67 -22.27 9.17
CA PHE A 468 -55.70 -21.09 10.02
C PHE A 468 -56.01 -21.46 11.47
N GLY A 469 -55.24 -20.92 12.39
CA GLY A 469 -55.46 -21.04 13.83
C GLY A 469 -56.05 -19.76 14.40
N ILE A 470 -57.10 -19.89 15.21
CA ILE A 470 -57.79 -18.76 15.85
C ILE A 470 -57.87 -18.99 17.35
N ILE A 471 -57.49 -17.98 18.12
CA ILE A 471 -57.53 -17.96 19.58
C ILE A 471 -58.52 -16.87 19.99
N LEU A 472 -59.60 -17.26 20.66
CA LEU A 472 -60.56 -16.33 21.25
C LEU A 472 -60.25 -16.20 22.73
N SER A 473 -59.86 -15.00 23.18
CA SER A 473 -59.49 -14.73 24.58
C SER A 473 -59.87 -13.30 25.00
N PRO A 474 -60.52 -13.10 26.15
CA PRO A 474 -61.21 -14.09 26.98
C PRO A 474 -62.62 -14.39 26.42
N ILE A 475 -63.08 -15.63 26.54
CA ILE A 475 -64.48 -16.01 26.27
C ILE A 475 -65.23 -16.26 27.58
N HIS A 476 -66.50 -15.87 27.66
CA HIS A 476 -67.31 -16.11 28.87
C HIS A 476 -68.25 -17.30 28.70
N GLN A 477 -68.77 -17.51 27.49
CA GLN A 477 -69.69 -18.59 27.14
C GLN A 477 -69.23 -19.35 25.89
N GLU A 478 -69.44 -20.67 25.86
CA GLU A 478 -69.14 -21.50 24.68
C GLU A 478 -69.92 -21.06 23.43
N HIS A 479 -71.07 -20.40 23.59
CA HIS A 479 -71.83 -19.89 22.45
C HIS A 479 -71.07 -18.81 21.66
N GLU A 480 -70.15 -18.07 22.29
CA GLU A 480 -69.37 -17.00 21.62
C GLU A 480 -68.52 -17.55 20.48
N ALA A 481 -67.86 -18.69 20.68
CA ALA A 481 -67.06 -19.32 19.64
C ALA A 481 -67.91 -19.85 18.47
N ARG A 482 -69.16 -20.28 18.74
CA ARG A 482 -70.11 -20.68 17.67
C ARG A 482 -70.55 -19.50 16.83
N VAL A 483 -70.85 -18.36 17.45
CA VAL A 483 -71.22 -17.12 16.74
C VAL A 483 -70.07 -16.65 15.85
N ILE A 484 -68.83 -16.75 16.33
CA ILE A 484 -67.65 -16.41 15.53
C ILE A 484 -67.44 -17.41 14.39
N ALA A 485 -67.63 -18.71 14.63
CA ALA A 485 -67.57 -19.72 13.57
C ALA A 485 -68.63 -19.45 12.48
N ASP A 486 -69.89 -19.19 12.84
CA ASP A 486 -70.95 -18.84 11.90
C ASP A 486 -70.62 -17.57 11.09
N LYS A 487 -70.02 -16.56 11.73
CA LYS A 487 -69.55 -15.34 11.07
C LYS A 487 -68.40 -15.63 10.09
N ILE A 488 -67.48 -16.53 10.46
CA ILE A 488 -66.39 -16.97 9.59
C ILE A 488 -66.95 -17.69 8.37
N PHE A 489 -67.85 -18.67 8.54
CA PHE A 489 -68.49 -19.36 7.41
C PHE A 489 -69.17 -18.37 6.45
N ALA A 490 -69.99 -17.47 6.99
CA ALA A 490 -70.68 -16.46 6.20
C ALA A 490 -69.71 -15.53 5.44
N SER A 491 -68.51 -15.29 5.97
CA SER A 491 -67.50 -14.46 5.32
C SER A 491 -66.69 -15.24 4.28
N VAL A 492 -66.29 -16.47 4.59
CA VAL A 492 -65.44 -17.32 3.73
C VAL A 492 -66.18 -17.75 2.47
N THR A 493 -67.46 -18.16 2.58
CA THR A 493 -68.29 -18.62 1.45
C THR A 493 -68.66 -17.50 0.46
N LEU A 494 -68.38 -16.22 0.77
CA LEU A 494 -68.60 -15.13 -0.19
C LEU A 494 -67.70 -15.29 -1.43
N PRO A 495 -68.22 -15.15 -2.66
CA PRO A 495 -67.42 -15.23 -3.88
C PRO A 495 -66.20 -14.30 -3.83
N ILE A 496 -65.04 -14.80 -4.25
CA ILE A 496 -63.78 -14.06 -4.24
C ILE A 496 -63.55 -13.47 -5.63
N LEU A 497 -63.77 -12.16 -5.81
CA LEU A 497 -63.67 -11.51 -7.12
C LEU A 497 -62.21 -11.24 -7.50
N LEU A 498 -61.66 -11.99 -8.46
CA LEU A 498 -60.29 -11.86 -8.96
C LEU A 498 -60.26 -11.97 -10.49
N ASN A 499 -59.83 -10.89 -11.17
CA ASN A 499 -59.54 -10.85 -12.62
C ASN A 499 -60.55 -11.62 -13.51
N ASP A 500 -61.84 -11.26 -13.42
CA ASP A 500 -62.99 -11.84 -14.15
C ASP A 500 -63.44 -13.25 -13.72
N GLN A 501 -62.87 -13.82 -12.66
CA GLN A 501 -63.30 -15.08 -12.05
C GLN A 501 -63.75 -14.88 -10.60
N ALA A 502 -64.63 -15.78 -10.15
CA ALA A 502 -65.22 -15.74 -8.82
C ALA A 502 -65.16 -17.11 -8.14
N PRO A 503 -63.96 -17.62 -7.79
CA PRO A 503 -63.85 -18.85 -7.02
C PRO A 503 -64.64 -18.73 -5.71
N GLN A 504 -65.33 -19.81 -5.38
CA GLN A 504 -66.01 -19.99 -4.11
C GLN A 504 -65.34 -21.14 -3.38
N ILE A 505 -65.07 -20.93 -2.09
CA ILE A 505 -64.39 -21.89 -1.23
C ILE A 505 -65.17 -21.99 0.07
N ASP A 506 -65.27 -23.22 0.57
CA ASP A 506 -65.85 -23.50 1.88
C ASP A 506 -64.72 -23.82 2.87
N CYS A 507 -65.05 -24.01 4.13
CA CYS A 507 -64.06 -24.36 5.15
C CYS A 507 -64.64 -25.32 6.18
N ASN A 508 -63.77 -25.99 6.92
CA ASN A 508 -64.16 -26.79 8.07
C ASN A 508 -63.45 -26.28 9.32
N ILE A 509 -64.17 -26.21 10.44
CA ILE A 509 -63.65 -25.64 11.68
C ILE A 509 -63.72 -26.66 12.83
N GLY A 510 -62.59 -27.00 13.41
CA GLY A 510 -62.52 -27.68 14.71
C GLY A 510 -62.54 -26.66 15.84
N ILE A 511 -63.37 -26.87 16.85
CA ILE A 511 -63.45 -26.01 18.05
C ILE A 511 -63.12 -26.82 19.30
N PHE A 512 -62.23 -26.30 20.14
CA PHE A 512 -61.92 -26.88 21.44
C PHE A 512 -61.97 -25.81 22.53
N TYR A 513 -62.59 -26.17 23.66
CA TYR A 513 -62.62 -25.37 24.88
C TYR A 513 -61.71 -26.06 25.89
N PRO A 514 -60.45 -25.58 26.06
CA PRO A 514 -59.60 -26.14 27.09
C PRO A 514 -60.14 -25.80 28.49
N ASP A 515 -60.03 -26.78 29.39
CA ASP A 515 -60.30 -26.57 30.80
C ASP A 515 -59.27 -25.57 31.37
N ASN A 516 -59.67 -24.77 32.37
CA ASN A 516 -58.73 -23.90 33.08
C ASN A 516 -57.54 -24.73 33.60
N PRO A 517 -56.30 -24.21 33.50
CA PRO A 517 -55.13 -24.95 33.96
C PRO A 517 -55.29 -25.30 35.45
N THR A 518 -55.41 -26.58 35.76
CA THR A 518 -55.35 -27.06 37.15
C THR A 518 -53.90 -27.40 37.47
N THR A 519 -53.49 -27.20 38.71
CA THR A 519 -52.10 -27.38 39.17
C THR A 519 -51.56 -28.81 38.98
N ASP A 520 -52.43 -29.78 38.65
CA ASP A 520 -52.12 -31.20 38.43
C ASP A 520 -52.22 -31.66 36.96
N GLN A 521 -52.63 -30.79 36.02
CA GLN A 521 -52.66 -31.12 34.59
C GLN A 521 -51.87 -30.10 33.79
N ASP A 522 -50.60 -30.43 33.54
CA ASP A 522 -49.77 -29.73 32.55
C ASP A 522 -50.22 -30.21 31.14
N ASP A 523 -51.41 -29.76 30.72
CA ASP A 523 -51.84 -29.94 29.33
C ASP A 523 -50.94 -29.07 28.45
N SER A 524 -49.97 -29.72 27.79
CA SER A 524 -49.07 -29.02 26.89
C SER A 524 -49.85 -28.37 25.74
N VAL A 525 -49.37 -27.23 25.26
CA VAL A 525 -50.00 -26.49 24.15
C VAL A 525 -50.18 -27.38 22.92
N GLU A 526 -49.30 -28.34 22.70
CA GLU A 526 -49.41 -29.35 21.64
C GLU A 526 -50.68 -30.21 21.79
N ARG A 527 -51.07 -30.60 23.01
CA ARG A 527 -52.30 -31.36 23.24
C ARG A 527 -53.54 -30.54 22.95
N LEU A 528 -53.52 -29.24 23.26
CA LEU A 528 -54.63 -28.34 22.95
C LEU A 528 -54.84 -28.27 21.44
N ILE A 529 -53.76 -28.06 20.68
CA ILE A 529 -53.78 -28.05 19.21
C ILE A 529 -54.25 -29.39 18.67
N GLN A 530 -53.72 -30.51 19.19
CA GLN A 530 -54.09 -31.86 18.75
C GLN A 530 -55.58 -32.18 18.97
N ASN A 531 -56.17 -31.74 20.08
CA ASN A 531 -57.60 -31.94 20.33
C ASN A 531 -58.46 -31.12 19.38
N THR A 532 -58.06 -29.88 19.09
CA THR A 532 -58.76 -29.05 18.10
C THR A 532 -58.63 -29.62 16.68
N ASP A 533 -57.45 -30.14 16.34
CA ASP A 533 -57.19 -30.77 15.05
C ASP A 533 -58.05 -32.02 14.84
N MET A 534 -58.19 -32.85 15.89
CA MET A 534 -59.11 -33.98 15.88
C MET A 534 -60.57 -33.54 15.64
N ALA A 535 -61.00 -32.42 16.23
CA ALA A 535 -62.31 -31.86 15.92
C ALA A 535 -62.41 -31.37 14.47
N MET A 536 -61.38 -30.72 13.94
CA MET A 536 -61.36 -30.28 12.55
C MET A 536 -61.45 -31.48 11.59
N TYR A 537 -60.73 -32.58 11.89
CA TYR A 537 -60.83 -33.83 11.13
C TYR A 537 -62.25 -34.41 11.15
N LEU A 538 -62.90 -34.47 12.32
CA LEU A 538 -64.29 -34.92 12.43
C LEU A 538 -65.27 -34.01 11.67
N ALA A 539 -65.01 -32.70 11.61
CA ALA A 539 -65.77 -31.78 10.78
C ALA A 539 -65.63 -32.13 9.29
N LYS A 540 -64.40 -32.41 8.81
CA LYS A 540 -64.16 -32.84 7.42
C LYS A 540 -64.88 -34.15 7.07
N GLU A 541 -64.96 -35.12 7.99
CA GLU A 541 -65.69 -36.38 7.77
C GLU A 541 -67.22 -36.21 7.77
N ALA A 542 -67.76 -35.26 8.56
CA ALA A 542 -69.20 -35.03 8.68
C ALA A 542 -69.82 -34.33 7.44
N GLY A 543 -68.98 -33.73 6.59
CA GLY A 543 -69.37 -33.04 5.35
C GLY A 543 -68.74 -31.65 5.24
N LYS A 544 -68.51 -31.18 4.01
CA LYS A 544 -67.92 -29.86 3.73
C LYS A 544 -68.77 -28.72 4.30
N ASN A 545 -68.12 -27.63 4.70
CA ASN A 545 -68.76 -26.44 5.28
C ASN A 545 -69.42 -26.67 6.65
N THR A 546 -68.71 -27.27 7.60
CA THR A 546 -69.23 -27.51 8.96
C THR A 546 -68.20 -27.27 10.05
N TYR A 547 -68.65 -27.26 11.31
CA TYR A 547 -67.78 -27.26 12.47
C TYR A 547 -68.07 -28.42 13.40
N HIS A 548 -67.05 -28.88 14.12
CA HIS A 548 -67.20 -29.89 15.15
C HIS A 548 -66.56 -29.40 16.45
N ILE A 549 -67.23 -29.63 17.58
CA ILE A 549 -66.71 -29.30 18.90
C ILE A 549 -66.10 -30.55 19.50
N TYR A 550 -64.81 -30.50 19.85
CA TYR A 550 -64.18 -31.60 20.55
C TYR A 550 -64.81 -31.75 21.94
N THR A 551 -65.46 -32.89 22.16
CA THR A 551 -65.95 -33.30 23.47
C THR A 551 -65.05 -34.43 23.97
N ARG A 552 -64.36 -34.21 25.10
CA ARG A 552 -63.69 -35.31 25.81
C ARG A 552 -64.79 -36.30 26.20
N SER A 553 -64.90 -37.41 25.48
CA SER A 553 -65.82 -38.49 25.88
C SER A 553 -65.38 -38.94 27.28
N PRO A 554 -66.27 -38.97 28.30
CA PRO A 554 -65.91 -39.52 29.59
C PRO A 554 -65.61 -41.00 29.38
N LEU A 555 -64.33 -41.37 29.39
CA LEU A 555 -63.90 -42.75 29.51
C LEU A 555 -64.64 -43.35 30.70
N SER A 556 -65.48 -44.35 30.40
CA SER A 556 -66.22 -45.15 31.38
C SER A 556 -65.29 -46.10 32.11
#